data_AF-A0A1I7H793-F1
#
_entry.id   AF-A0A1I7H793-F1
#
_cell.length_a   1.000
_cell.length_b   1.000
_cell.length_c   1.000
_cell.angle_alpha   90.00
_cell.angle_beta   90.00
_cell.angle_gamma   90.00
#
_symmetry.space_group_name_H-M   'P 1'
#
loop_
_entity.id
_entity.type
_entity.pdbx_description
1 polymer ?
#
loop_
_entity_poly.entity_id
_entity_poly.type
_entity_poly.pdbx_seq_one_letter_code
_entity_poly.pdbx_strand_id
1 'polypeptide(L)' 'MRSIEELEKELKELKLEKRRILLAGKKTEEIDVKIQAIELEIENITQQ' A
#
# COMPACT_ATOMS: atom_id res chain seq x y z
N MET A 1 0.78 11.26 -13.63
CA MET A 1 1.55 10.06 -13.26
C MET A 1 2.09 10.32 -11.88
N ARG A 2 1.82 9.45 -10.90
CA ARG A 2 2.47 9.56 -9.58
C ARG A 2 3.94 9.17 -9.71
N SER A 3 4.78 9.73 -8.86
CA SER A 3 6.19 9.35 -8.79
C SER A 3 6.32 8.02 -8.02
N ILE A 4 7.30 7.18 -8.36
CA ILE A 4 7.60 5.95 -7.61
C ILE A 4 7.79 6.27 -6.12
N GLU A 5 8.50 7.35 -5.81
CA GLU A 5 8.78 7.78 -4.43
C GLU A 5 7.49 8.12 -3.64
N GLU A 6 6.48 8.67 -4.30
CA GLU A 6 5.17 8.94 -3.69
C GLU A 6 4.42 7.63 -3.39
N LEU A 7 4.47 6.67 -4.32
CA LEU A 7 3.84 5.37 -4.16
C LEU A 7 4.51 4.53 -3.08
N GLU A 8 5.84 4.55 -3.00
CA GLU A 8 6.59 3.86 -1.94
C GLU A 8 6.29 4.44 -0.56
N LYS A 9 6.16 5.77 -0.46
CA LYS A 9 5.76 6.44 0.77
C LYS A 9 4.35 6.03 1.19
N GLU A 10 3.39 6.06 0.27
CA GLU A 10 2.00 5.65 0.52
C GLU A 10 1.92 4.17 0.92
N LEU A 11 2.67 3.29 0.25
CA LEU A 11 2.78 1.87 0.60
C LEU A 11 3.28 1.66 2.03
N LYS A 12 4.30 2.42 2.45
CA LYS A 12 4.83 2.36 3.81
C LYS A 12 3.78 2.81 4.83
N GLU A 13 3.04 3.88 4.55
CA GLU A 13 1.97 4.37 5.41
C GLU A 13 0.83 3.35 5.54
N LEU A 14 0.41 2.73 4.44
CA LEU A 14 -0.60 1.67 4.44
C LEU A 14 -0.15 0.43 5.22
N LYS A 15 1.12 0.01 5.10
CA LYS A 15 1.67 -1.12 5.88
C LYS A 15 1.67 -0.82 7.38
N LEU A 16 1.96 0.43 7.77
CA LEU A 16 1.87 0.86 9.17
C LEU A 16 0.42 0.91 9.66
N GLU A 17 -0.51 1.41 8.86
CA GLU A 17 -1.94 1.43 9.19
C GLU A 17 -2.49 0.01 9.31
N LYS A 18 -2.15 -0.90 8.38
CA LYS A 18 -2.49 -2.33 8.47
C LYS A 18 -2.10 -2.90 9.82
N ARG A 19 -0.88 -2.63 10.26
CA ARG A 19 -0.37 -3.10 11.54
C ARG A 19 -1.18 -2.53 12.72
N ARG A 20 -1.54 -1.25 12.69
CA ARG A 20 -2.39 -0.63 13.73
C ARG A 20 -3.76 -1.28 13.81
N ILE A 21 -4.42 -1.49 12.66
CA ILE A 21 -5.74 -2.12 12.59
C ILE A 21 -5.69 -3.57 13.07
N LEU A 22 -4.67 -4.33 12.64
CA LEU A 22 -4.47 -5.71 13.07
C LEU A 22 -4.26 -5.81 14.58
N LEU A 23 -3.44 -4.92 15.16
CA LEU A 23 -3.23 -4.85 16.62
C LEU A 23 -4.50 -4.46 17.38
N ALA A 24 -5.41 -3.71 16.76
CA ALA A 24 -6.73 -3.41 17.32
C ALA A 24 -7.72 -4.58 17.17
N GLY A 25 -7.30 -5.73 16.63
CA GLY A 25 -8.16 -6.91 16.40
C GLY A 25 -9.19 -6.71 15.29
N LYS A 26 -8.97 -5.73 14.41
CA LYS A 26 -9.88 -5.40 13.30
C LYS A 26 -9.43 -6.05 11.99
N LYS A 27 -10.38 -6.23 11.07
CA LYS A 27 -10.12 -6.73 9.72
C LYS A 27 -9.32 -5.71 8.90
N THR A 28 -8.37 -6.19 8.11
CA THR A 28 -7.49 -5.36 7.27
C THR A 28 -7.76 -5.49 5.77
N GLU A 29 -8.81 -6.21 5.39
CA GLU A 29 -9.14 -6.58 4.00
C GLU A 29 -9.12 -5.36 3.06
N GLU A 30 -9.67 -4.22 3.49
CA GLU A 30 -9.65 -2.97 2.70
C GLU A 30 -8.24 -2.39 2.52
N ILE A 31 -7.37 -2.51 3.53
CA ILE A 31 -5.98 -2.05 3.43
C ILE A 31 -5.18 -2.99 2.56
N ASP A 32 -5.46 -4.30 2.62
CA ASP A 32 -4.81 -5.29 1.78
C ASP A 32 -5.08 -5.02 0.29
N VAL A 33 -6.32 -4.68 -0.07
CA VAL A 33 -6.66 -4.27 -1.44
C VAL A 33 -5.92 -3.00 -1.86
N LYS A 34 -5.83 -2.00 -0.97
CA LYS A 34 -5.09 -0.75 -1.26
C LYS A 34 -3.60 -0.99 -1.46
N ILE A 35 -2.99 -1.83 -0.62
CA ILE A 35 -1.58 -2.22 -0.72
C ILE A 35 -1.33 -2.90 -2.08
N GLN A 36 -2.16 -3.87 -2.46
CA GLN A 36 -2.03 -4.56 -3.75
C GLN A 36 -2.16 -3.61 -4.94
N ALA A 37 -3.09 -2.65 -4.88
CA ALA A 37 -3.26 -1.67 -5.96
C ALA A 37 -2.00 -0.80 -6.14
N ILE A 38 -1.39 -0.35 -5.04
CA ILE A 38 -0.14 0.44 -5.10
C ILE A 38 1.04 -0.40 -5.58
N GLU A 39 1.16 -1.65 -5.10
CA GLU A 39 2.23 -2.56 -5.54
C GLU A 39 2.13 -2.81 -7.06
N LEU A 40 0.92 -2.97 -7.60
CA LEU A 40 0.68 -3.10 -9.04
C LEU A 40 1.03 -1.81 -9.81
N GLU A 41 0.73 -0.64 -9.26
CA GLU A 41 1.08 0.64 -9.90
C GLU A 41 2.60 0.85 -9.96
N ILE A 42 3.32 0.51 -8.88
CA ILE A 42 4.79 0.54 -8.86
C ILE A 42 5.38 -0.41 -9.90
N GLU A 43 4.85 -1.64 -9.97
CA GLU A 43 5.29 -2.63 -10.96
C GLU A 43 5.08 -2.13 -12.39
N ASN A 44 3.91 -1.58 -12.69
CA ASN A 44 3.58 -1.01 -14.00
C ASN A 44 4.48 0.16 -14.40
N ILE A 45 4.94 0.97 -13.44
CA ILE A 45 5.87 2.08 -13.73
C ILE A 45 7.29 1.56 -13.92
N THR A 46 7.70 0.53 -13.18
CA THR A 46 9.07 0.02 -13.19
C THR A 46 9.34 -0.91 -14.39
N GLN A 47 8.30 -1.54 -14.95
CA GLN A 47 8.42 -2.39 -16.14
C GLN A 47 8.19 -1.66 -17.48
N GLN A 48 7.93 -0.35 -17.47
CA GLN A 48 7.88 0.51 -18.66
C GLN A 48 9.26 1.03 -19.04
#